data_AF-A0A7S0FED9-F1
#
_entry.id   AF-A0A7S0FED9-F1
#
_cell.length_a   1.000
_cell.length_b   1.000
_cell.length_c   1.000
_cell.angle_alpha   90.00
_cell.angle_beta   90.00
_cell.angle_gamma   90.00
#
_symmetry.space_group_name_H-M   'P 1'
#
loop_
_entity.id
_entity.type
_entity.pdbx_description
1 polymer ?
#
loop_
_entity_poly.entity_id
_entity_poly.type
_entity_poly.pdbx_seq_one_letter_code
_entity_poly.pdbx_strand_id
1 'polypeptide(L)'
;KLKRWREAEEDCSAALALNGKNTKAVYRRAMARFELGEASAALQDIEQVLAEVPDPNSNTEAVELKQRISEVLQHARPKGAEANSADAQGSASGWRRME
;
A
#
# COMPACT_ATOMS: atom_id res chain seq x y z
N LYS A 1 17.74 12.65 -16.53
CA LYS A 1 17.56 11.45 -15.67
C LYS A 1 16.26 10.79 -16.10
N LEU A 2 16.31 9.53 -16.55
CA LEU A 2 15.15 8.82 -17.09
C LEU A 2 14.16 8.55 -15.95
N LYS A 3 12.94 9.11 -16.04
CA LYS A 3 11.82 8.88 -15.10
C LYS A 3 11.20 7.49 -15.31
N ARG A 4 12.05 6.46 -15.37
CA ARG A 4 11.66 5.06 -15.60
C ARG A 4 11.34 4.39 -14.27
N TRP A 5 10.32 4.92 -13.59
CA TRP A 5 9.90 4.42 -12.28
C TRP A 5 9.38 2.98 -12.38
N ARG A 6 8.71 2.63 -13.48
CA ARG A 6 8.27 1.26 -13.76
C ARG A 6 9.43 0.27 -13.80
N GLU A 7 10.51 0.59 -14.49
CA GLU A 7 11.68 -0.29 -14.52
C GLU A 7 12.39 -0.34 -13.17
N ALA A 8 12.44 0.78 -12.45
CA ALA A 8 12.97 0.77 -11.09
C ALA A 8 12.15 -0.16 -10.16
N GLU A 9 10.83 -0.22 -10.32
CA GLU A 9 9.99 -1.17 -9.61
C GLU A 9 10.31 -2.62 -9.98
N GLU A 10 10.47 -2.91 -11.27
CA GLU A 10 10.82 -4.25 -11.78
C GLU A 10 12.20 -4.70 -11.30
N ASP A 11 13.22 -3.83 -11.39
CA ASP A 11 14.56 -4.07 -10.88
C ASP A 11 14.56 -4.34 -9.37
N CYS A 12 13.79 -3.54 -8.60
CA CYS A 12 13.66 -3.77 -7.16
C CYS A 12 12.94 -5.08 -6.88
N SER A 13 11.93 -5.46 -7.66
CA SER A 13 11.21 -6.72 -7.51
C SER A 13 12.11 -7.93 -7.80
N ALA A 14 12.95 -7.85 -8.83
CA ALA A 14 13.97 -8.86 -9.11
C ALA A 14 15.00 -8.95 -7.97
N ALA A 15 15.44 -7.82 -7.43
CA ALA A 15 16.34 -7.78 -6.28
C ALA A 15 15.72 -8.42 -5.03
N LEU A 16 14.42 -8.24 -4.82
CA LEU A 16 13.68 -8.88 -3.71
C LEU A 16 13.48 -10.38 -3.93
N ALA A 17 13.38 -10.84 -5.18
CA ALA A 17 13.39 -12.27 -5.48
C ALA A 17 14.72 -12.94 -5.11
N LEU A 18 15.83 -12.21 -5.24
CA LEU A 18 17.17 -12.68 -4.84
C LEU A 18 17.41 -12.55 -3.33
N ASN A 19 16.97 -11.45 -2.73
CA ASN A 19 17.10 -11.19 -1.30
C ASN A 19 15.85 -10.49 -0.76
N GLY A 20 14.87 -11.29 -0.35
CA GLY A 20 13.57 -10.82 0.12
C GLY A 20 13.60 -10.00 1.41
N LYS A 21 14.74 -9.98 2.12
CA LYS A 21 14.95 -9.20 3.35
C LYS A 21 15.71 -7.90 3.11
N ASN A 22 15.93 -7.51 1.85
CA ASN A 22 16.65 -6.29 1.54
C ASN A 22 15.74 -5.06 1.69
N THR A 23 15.70 -4.50 2.90
CA THR A 23 14.94 -3.28 3.23
C THR A 23 15.26 -2.11 2.30
N LYS A 24 16.48 -2.00 1.78
CA LYS A 24 16.85 -0.95 0.81
C LYS A 24 16.19 -1.14 -0.56
N ALA A 25 16.01 -2.39 -0.99
CA ALA A 25 15.31 -2.70 -2.26
C ALA A 25 13.81 -2.45 -2.11
N VAL A 26 13.21 -2.84 -0.98
CA VAL A 26 11.79 -2.55 -0.68
C VAL A 26 11.55 -1.04 -0.64
N TYR A 27 12.42 -0.28 0.03
CA TYR A 27 12.33 1.19 0.09
C TYR A 27 12.35 1.84 -1.31
N ARG A 28 13.27 1.39 -2.17
CA ARG A 28 13.36 1.90 -3.56
C ARG A 28 12.14 1.54 -4.39
N ARG A 29 11.57 0.34 -4.20
CA ARG A 29 10.31 -0.06 -4.82
C ARG A 29 9.16 0.86 -4.38
N ALA A 30 9.08 1.18 -3.10
CA ALA A 30 8.09 2.10 -2.56
C ALA A 30 8.20 3.50 -3.18
N MET A 31 9.41 4.04 -3.30
CA MET A 31 9.64 5.33 -3.95
C MET A 31 9.19 5.31 -5.41
N ALA A 32 9.55 4.27 -6.17
CA ALA A 32 9.14 4.13 -7.55
C ALA A 32 7.61 4.07 -7.70
N ARG A 33 6.94 3.29 -6.86
CA ARG A 33 5.47 3.19 -6.80
C ARG A 33 4.81 4.50 -6.43
N PHE A 34 5.37 5.22 -5.46
CA PHE A 34 4.87 6.54 -5.08
C PHE A 34 4.91 7.52 -6.26
N GLU A 35 6.01 7.53 -7.02
CA GLU A 35 6.16 8.37 -8.23
C GLU A 35 5.30 7.89 -9.41
N LEU A 36 4.89 6.61 -9.43
CA LEU A 36 3.92 6.06 -10.38
C LEU A 36 2.46 6.40 -10.02
N GLY A 37 2.22 7.01 -8.85
CA GLY A 37 0.87 7.29 -8.33
C GLY A 37 0.27 6.14 -7.52
N GLU A 38 1.00 5.05 -7.31
CA GLU A 38 0.59 3.88 -6.55
C GLU A 38 0.91 4.04 -5.06
N ALA A 39 0.42 5.12 -4.46
CA ALA A 39 0.68 5.46 -3.06
C ALA A 39 0.25 4.34 -2.07
N SER A 40 -0.84 3.62 -2.36
CA SER A 40 -1.30 2.51 -1.52
C SER A 40 -0.32 1.33 -1.49
N ALA A 41 0.30 1.00 -2.63
CA ALA A 41 1.31 -0.06 -2.72
C ALA A 41 2.64 0.39 -2.10
N ALA A 42 3.01 1.65 -2.31
CA ALA A 42 4.18 2.25 -1.68
C ALA A 42 4.10 2.23 -0.13
N LEU A 43 2.91 2.45 0.43
CA LEU A 43 2.70 2.41 1.87
C LEU A 43 3.00 1.01 2.44
N GLN A 44 2.47 -0.04 1.81
CA GLN A 44 2.68 -1.43 2.23
C GLN A 44 4.17 -1.79 2.23
N ASP A 45 4.89 -1.38 1.19
CA ASP A 45 6.33 -1.60 1.09
C ASP A 45 7.09 -0.94 2.25
N ILE A 46 6.72 0.30 2.60
CA ILE A 46 7.38 1.01 3.70
C ILE A 46 7.02 0.41 5.06
N GLU A 47 5.80 -0.07 5.25
CA GLU A 47 5.43 -0.79 6.47
C GLU A 47 6.24 -2.08 6.62
N GLN A 48 6.49 -2.80 5.52
CA GLN A 48 7.40 -3.95 5.54
C GLN A 48 8.83 -3.55 5.92
N VAL A 49 9.35 -2.46 5.37
CA VAL A 49 10.68 -1.94 5.75
C VAL A 49 10.75 -1.64 7.25
N LEU A 50 9.73 -0.99 7.78
CA LEU A 50 9.65 -0.62 9.20
C LEU A 50 9.44 -1.84 10.11
N ALA A 51 8.84 -2.91 9.62
CA ALA A 51 8.66 -4.16 10.36
C ALA A 51 9.94 -5.01 10.41
N GLU A 52 10.80 -4.93 9.39
CA GLU A 52 12.06 -5.66 9.32
C GLU A 52 13.20 -4.96 10.09
N VAL A 53 13.09 -3.65 10.35
CA VAL A 53 14.07 -2.93 11.18
C VAL A 53 13.69 -3.05 12.67
N PRO A 54 14.67 -3.24 13.57
CA PRO A 54 14.42 -3.34 15.01
C PRO A 54 13.92 -2.01 15.60
N ASP A 55 14.36 -0.89 15.03
CA ASP A 55 13.94 0.45 15.43
C ASP A 55 13.38 1.21 14.22
N PRO A 56 12.06 1.39 14.12
CA PRO A 56 11.44 2.08 12.98
C PRO A 56 11.87 3.55 12.89
N ASN A 57 12.18 4.18 14.03
CA ASN A 57 12.67 5.56 14.09
C ASN A 57 14.14 5.69 13.66
N SER A 58 14.88 4.59 13.55
CA SER A 58 16.25 4.62 13.05
C SER A 58 16.32 4.82 11.53
N ASN A 59 15.21 4.60 10.81
CA ASN A 59 15.15 4.73 9.36
C ASN A 59 14.36 5.97 8.97
N THR A 60 15.00 7.15 9.13
CA THR A 60 14.41 8.46 8.82
C THR A 60 13.85 8.50 7.41
N GLU A 61 14.57 7.96 6.43
CA GLU A 61 14.16 7.93 5.02
C GLU A 61 12.81 7.20 4.83
N ALA A 62 12.61 6.06 5.52
CA ALA A 62 11.37 5.30 5.46
C ALA A 62 10.22 6.00 6.19
N VAL A 63 10.49 6.62 7.34
CA VAL A 63 9.50 7.37 8.12
C VAL A 63 9.00 8.59 7.33
N GLU A 64 9.91 9.37 6.74
CA GLU A 64 9.58 10.52 5.91
C GLU A 64 8.76 10.11 4.68
N LEU A 65 9.12 9.01 4.02
CA LEU A 65 8.37 8.52 2.87
C LEU A 65 6.97 8.04 3.30
N LYS A 66 6.83 7.35 4.44
CA LYS A 66 5.52 6.95 5.00
C LYS A 66 4.60 8.14 5.21
N GLN A 67 5.13 9.23 5.78
CA GLN A 67 4.37 10.45 6.03
C GLN A 67 3.88 11.05 4.71
N ARG A 68 4.78 11.25 3.73
CA ARG A 68 4.42 11.80 2.41
C ARG A 68 3.38 10.94 1.68
N ILE A 69 3.53 9.61 1.72
CA ILE A 69 2.54 8.69 1.13
C ILE A 69 1.18 8.84 1.82
N SER A 70 1.17 8.89 3.15
CA SER A 70 -0.05 9.04 3.94
C SER A 70 -0.74 10.36 3.64
N GLU A 71 0.00 11.46 3.50
CA GLU A 71 -0.53 12.76 3.09
C GLU A 71 -1.15 12.67 1.70
N VAL A 72 -0.47 12.07 0.71
CA VAL A 72 -1.03 11.90 -0.63
C VAL A 72 -2.30 11.07 -0.59
N LEU A 73 -2.36 9.99 0.18
CA LEU A 73 -3.56 9.18 0.34
C LEU A 73 -4.71 9.95 1.02
N GLN A 74 -4.40 10.80 2.01
CA GLN A 74 -5.39 11.64 2.68
C GLN A 74 -5.94 12.73 1.76
N HIS A 75 -5.10 13.34 0.93
CA HIS A 75 -5.51 14.36 -0.04
C HIS A 75 -6.16 13.77 -1.30
N ALA A 76 -5.76 12.55 -1.69
CA ALA A 76 -6.35 11.81 -2.81
C ALA A 76 -7.69 11.15 -2.45
N ARG A 77 -8.02 11.03 -1.16
CA ARG A 77 -9.34 10.60 -0.70
C ARG A 77 -10.29 11.80 -0.87
N PRO A 78 -11.20 11.81 -1.87
CA PRO A 78 -12.29 12.78 -1.82
C PRO A 78 -13.04 12.53 -0.50
N LYS A 79 -13.40 13.61 0.18
CA LYS A 79 -14.17 13.64 1.44
C LYS A 79 -15.60 13.08 1.31
N GLY A 80 -15.84 12.09 0.45
CA GLY A 80 -17.14 11.54 0.07
C GLY A 80 -17.18 10.03 -0.14
N ALA A 81 -16.34 9.26 0.56
CA ALA A 81 -16.46 7.79 0.64
C ALA A 81 -16.69 7.33 2.09
N GLU A 82 -17.55 8.06 2.82
CA GLU A 82 -18.35 7.45 3.88
C GLU A 82 -19.60 6.84 3.22
N ALA A 83 -19.88 5.58 3.56
CA ALA A 83 -21.18 4.92 3.47
C ALA A 83 -21.84 4.79 2.09
N ASN A 84 -21.62 3.67 1.39
CA ASN A 84 -22.71 2.71 1.17
C ASN A 84 -22.19 1.39 0.56
N SER A 85 -22.19 0.34 1.37
CA SER A 85 -22.47 -1.01 0.90
C SER A 85 -23.37 -1.68 1.94
N ALA A 86 -24.51 -1.06 2.19
CA ALA A 86 -25.73 -1.78 2.50
C ALA A 86 -26.42 -2.14 1.18
N ASP A 87 -26.98 -3.35 1.15
CA ASP A 87 -27.95 -3.91 0.19
C ASP A 87 -27.51 -4.37 -1.22
N ALA A 88 -27.38 -5.70 -1.35
CA ALA A 88 -28.15 -6.54 -2.29
C ALA A 88 -27.82 -8.04 -2.02
N GLN A 89 -28.54 -8.72 -1.13
CA GLN A 89 -29.77 -9.53 -1.35
C GLN A 89 -29.59 -10.86 -2.13
N GLY A 90 -30.09 -11.94 -1.51
CA GLY A 90 -30.34 -13.27 -2.10
C GLY A 90 -30.69 -14.28 -0.99
N SER A 91 -31.91 -14.28 -0.44
CA SER A 91 -33.09 -15.07 -0.89
C SER A 91 -33.13 -16.52 -0.38
N ALA A 92 -34.35 -16.94 -0.04
CA ALA A 92 -34.84 -18.27 0.38
C ALA A 92 -34.49 -18.68 1.82
N SER A 93 -35.46 -18.91 2.72
CA SER A 93 -36.57 -19.84 2.49
C SER A 93 -37.72 -19.54 3.45
N GLY A 94 -38.92 -19.36 2.89
CA GLY A 94 -40.14 -19.33 3.68
C GLY A 94 -40.54 -20.73 4.15
N TRP A 95 -40.90 -20.87 5.42
CA TRP A 95 -41.79 -21.91 5.91
C TRP A 95 -42.78 -21.29 6.91
N ARG A 96 -43.96 -21.01 6.34
CA ARG A 96 -45.31 -20.98 6.91
C ARG A 96 -45.46 -21.15 8.43
N ARG A 97 -46.16 -20.18 9.04
CA ARG A 97 -46.90 -20.29 10.31
C ARG A 97 -48.39 -20.44 9.99
N MET A 98 -49.03 -21.49 10.50
CA MET A 98 -50.47 -21.65 10.77
C MET A 98 -50.51 -22.58 12.00
N GLU A 99 -50.85 -22.05 13.18
CA GLU A 99 -52.17 -22.16 13.83
C GLU A 99 -52.48 -23.59 14.30
#